data_AF-A0A9E5NMY7-F1
#
_entry.id   AF-A0A9E5NMY7-F1
#
_cell.length_a   1.000
_cell.length_b   1.000
_cell.length_c   1.000
_cell.angle_alpha   90.00
_cell.angle_beta   90.00
_cell.angle_gamma   90.00
#
_symmetry.space_group_name_H-M   'P 1'
#
loop_
_entity.id
_entity.type
_entity.pdbx_description
1 polymer ?
#
loop_
_entity_poly.entity_id
_entity_poly.type
_entity_poly.pdbx_seq_one_letter_code
_entity_poly.pdbx_strand_id
1 'polypeptide(L)' 'GEETGIHVKKGEVLGTLFDPYTFEDLETLRSPVDGILYITRRSGPVEAGSHAYAVADFQTSRWID' A
#
# COMPACT_ATOMS: atom_id res chain seq x y z
N GLY A 1 -8.94 5.70 -2.22
CA GLY A 1 -7.54 5.28 -2.45
C GLY A 1 -6.70 6.48 -2.16
N GLU A 2 -6.07 6.48 -1.00
CA GLU A 2 -5.45 7.62 -0.33
C GLU A 2 -4.46 8.38 -1.21
N GLU A 3 -4.22 9.62 -0.83
CA GLU A 3 -3.29 10.54 -1.48
C GLU A 3 -1.85 10.01 -1.33
N THR A 4 -1.09 9.97 -2.43
CA THR A 4 0.36 9.70 -2.35
C THR A 4 1.08 10.86 -1.67
N GLY A 5 2.22 10.60 -1.06
CA GLY A 5 3.02 11.59 -0.33
C GLY A 5 2.68 11.66 1.16
N ILE A 6 1.73 10.86 1.64
CA ILE A 6 1.41 10.76 3.06
C ILE A 6 2.44 9.90 3.81
N HIS A 7 2.62 10.23 5.09
CA HIS A 7 3.39 9.42 6.02
C HIS A 7 2.56 8.22 6.48
N VAL A 8 3.19 7.06 6.60
CA VAL A 8 2.59 5.82 7.09
C VAL A 8 3.46 5.20 8.17
N LYS A 9 2.82 4.45 9.07
CA LYS A 9 3.46 3.68 10.14
C LYS A 9 3.54 2.20 9.81
N LYS A 10 4.59 1.52 10.31
CA LYS A 10 4.69 0.07 10.23
C LYS A 10 3.45 -0.59 10.85
N GLY A 11 2.83 -1.48 10.10
CA GLY A 11 1.61 -2.20 10.48
C GLY A 11 0.29 -1.48 10.17
N GLU A 12 0.35 -0.21 9.75
CA GLU A 12 -0.82 0.58 9.34
C GLU A 12 -1.51 -0.07 8.14
N VAL A 13 -2.83 -0.11 8.15
CA VAL A 13 -3.64 -0.71 7.08
C VAL A 13 -3.66 0.25 5.90
N LEU A 14 -3.19 -0.20 4.74
CA LEU A 14 -3.15 0.57 3.50
C LEU A 14 -4.26 0.18 2.52
N GLY A 15 -4.93 -0.95 2.78
CA GLY A 15 -6.06 -1.40 1.98
C GLY A 15 -6.47 -2.83 2.27
N THR A 16 -7.48 -3.27 1.53
CA THR A 16 -8.05 -4.61 1.61
C THR A 16 -8.12 -5.20 0.21
N LEU A 17 -7.66 -6.44 0.07
CA LEU A 17 -7.91 -7.27 -1.10
C LEU A 17 -9.14 -8.13 -0.80
N PHE A 18 -10.07 -8.21 -1.74
CA PHE A 18 -11.28 -9.03 -1.62
C PHE A 18 -11.56 -9.74 -2.94
N ASP A 19 -12.28 -10.87 -2.88
CA ASP A 19 -12.74 -11.58 -4.07
C ASP A 19 -13.89 -10.79 -4.72
N PRO A 20 -13.76 -10.35 -5.98
CA PRO A 20 -14.79 -9.52 -6.62
C PRO A 20 -16.12 -10.25 -6.89
N TYR A 21 -16.16 -11.58 -6.78
CA TYR A 21 -17.38 -12.39 -6.98
C TYR A 21 -18.10 -12.69 -5.67
N THR A 22 -17.37 -12.91 -4.57
CA THR A 22 -17.97 -13.24 -3.26
C THR A 22 -17.99 -12.05 -2.29
N PHE A 23 -17.19 -11.02 -2.54
CA PHE A 23 -16.92 -9.88 -1.65
C PHE A 23 -16.32 -10.25 -0.28
N GLU A 24 -15.75 -11.45 -0.17
CA GLU A 24 -15.01 -11.86 1.02
C GLU A 24 -13.60 -11.26 1.00
N ASP A 25 -13.15 -10.76 2.15
CA ASP A 25 -11.79 -10.26 2.33
C ASP A 25 -10.78 -11.40 2.19
N LEU A 26 -9.83 -11.24 1.29
CA LEU A 26 -8.73 -12.18 1.05
C LEU A 26 -7.47 -11.80 1.83
N GLU A 27 -7.16 -10.50 1.92
CA GLU A 27 -5.95 -10.02 2.58
C GLU A 27 -6.09 -8.58 3.08
N THR A 28 -5.56 -8.29 4.27
CA THR A 28 -5.34 -6.92 4.74
C THR A 28 -3.93 -6.47 4.42
N LEU A 29 -3.79 -5.47 3.57
CA LEU A 29 -2.53 -4.90 3.17
C LEU A 29 -2.02 -3.93 4.24
N ARG A 30 -0.79 -4.15 4.73
CA ARG A 30 -0.19 -3.34 5.81
C ARG A 30 1.17 -2.80 5.42
N SER A 31 1.47 -1.56 5.83
CA SER A 31 2.81 -1.01 5.62
C SER A 31 3.87 -1.86 6.34
N PRO A 32 4.94 -2.29 5.67
CA PRO A 32 6.01 -3.05 6.32
C PRO A 32 6.97 -2.18 7.15
N VAL A 33 6.94 -0.85 6.95
CA VAL A 33 7.90 0.12 7.50
C VAL A 33 7.21 1.44 7.88
N ASP A 34 7.91 2.27 8.65
CA ASP A 34 7.60 3.69 8.76
C ASP A 34 8.16 4.40 7.52
N GLY A 35 7.34 5.18 6.81
CA GLY A 35 7.77 5.76 5.54
C GLY A 35 6.78 6.68 4.85
N ILE A 36 7.01 6.94 3.57
CA ILE A 36 6.10 7.70 2.68
C ILE A 36 5.50 6.79 1.63
N LEU A 37 4.18 6.79 1.50
CA LEU A 37 3.46 6.11 0.43
C LEU A 37 3.63 6.87 -0.88
N TYR A 38 4.40 6.35 -1.83
CA TYR A 38 4.71 7.04 -3.10
C TYR A 38 4.09 6.40 -4.34
N ILE A 39 3.62 5.15 -4.23
CA ILE A 39 2.75 4.51 -5.23
C ILE A 39 1.56 3.92 -4.50
N THR A 40 0.36 4.14 -5.03
CA THR A 40 -0.85 3.46 -4.56
C THR A 40 -1.80 3.25 -5.72
N ARG A 41 -2.53 2.13 -5.71
CA ARG A 41 -3.59 1.90 -6.68
C ARG A 41 -4.89 2.55 -6.25
N ARG A 42 -5.63 3.07 -7.23
CA ARG A 42 -7.06 3.34 -7.06
C ARG A 42 -7.80 2.01 -6.97
N SER A 43 -8.98 2.03 -6.35
CA SER A 43 -9.85 0.85 -6.25
C SER A 43 -10.14 0.28 -7.64
N GLY A 44 -9.98 -1.02 -7.81
CA GLY A 44 -10.22 -1.71 -9.07
C GLY A 44 -9.68 -3.15 -9.06
N PRO A 45 -9.93 -3.91 -10.14
CA PRO A 45 -9.45 -5.27 -10.28
C PRO A 45 -7.93 -5.35 -10.30
N VAL A 46 -7.40 -6.46 -9.77
CA VAL A 46 -5.97 -6.70 -9.66
C VAL A 46 -5.65 -8.17 -9.88
N GLU A 47 -4.42 -8.45 -10.29
CA GLU A 47 -3.92 -9.81 -10.46
C GLU A 47 -2.90 -10.15 -9.35
N ALA A 48 -2.79 -11.45 -9.03
CA ALA A 48 -1.78 -11.95 -8.11
C ALA A 48 -0.37 -11.57 -8.61
N GLY A 49 0.48 -11.09 -7.68
CA GLY A 49 1.81 -10.59 -8.02
C GLY A 49 1.88 -9.14 -8.51
N SER A 50 0.74 -8.47 -8.70
CA SER A 50 0.73 -7.02 -8.97
C SER A 50 1.16 -6.20 -7.74
N HIS A 51 1.79 -5.06 -7.97
CA HIS A 51 2.08 -4.08 -6.92
C HIS A 51 0.80 -3.33 -6.51
N ALA A 52 0.41 -3.42 -5.23
CA ALA A 52 -0.72 -2.68 -4.68
C ALA A 52 -0.32 -1.27 -4.22
N TYR A 53 0.86 -1.14 -3.61
CA TYR A 53 1.43 0.10 -3.11
C TYR A 53 2.96 0.01 -3.06
N ALA A 54 3.63 1.16 -2.88
CA ALA A 54 5.06 1.22 -2.54
C ALA A 54 5.32 2.29 -1.48
N VAL A 55 6.15 1.94 -0.49
CA VAL A 55 6.53 2.80 0.63
C VAL A 55 8.02 3.06 0.59
N ALA A 56 8.43 4.32 0.66
CA ALA A 56 9.82 4.72 0.83
C ALA A 56 10.15 4.68 2.33
N ASP A 57 11.03 3.76 2.72
CA ASP A 57 11.43 3.55 4.12
C ASP A 57 12.28 4.72 4.64
N PHE A 58 11.88 5.31 5.77
CA PHE A 58 12.62 6.41 6.39
C PHE A 58 13.99 6.01 6.95
N GLN A 59 14.24 4.72 7.22
CA GLN A 59 15.52 4.28 7.77
C GLN A 59 16.60 4.14 6.69
N THR A 60 16.20 3.79 5.46
CA THR A 60 17.14 3.39 4.40
C THR A 60 17.05 4.25 3.15
N SER A 61 16.00 5.06 3.00
CA SER A 61 15.84 5.99 1.88
C SER A 61 16.36 7.38 2.25
N ARG A 62 16.74 8.15 1.24
CA ARG A 62 17.12 9.56 1.38
C ARG A 62 16.50 10.39 0.27
N TRP A 63 16.28 11.67 0.55
CA TRP A 63 16.04 12.64 -0.51
C TRP A 63 17.30 12.81 -1.36
N ILE A 64 17.10 13.00 -2.66
CA ILE A 64 18.15 13.39 -3.60
C ILE A 64 17.91 14.85 -3.96
N ASP A 65 19.00 15.63 -3.99
CA ASP A 65 18.98 17.03 -4.43
C ASP A 65 19.01 17.11 -5.97
#